data_AF-A0A290Z3E1-F1
#
_entry.id   AF-A0A290Z3E1-F1
#
_cell.length_a   1.000
_cell.length_b   1.000
_cell.length_c   1.000
_cell.angle_alpha   90.00
_cell.angle_beta   90.00
_cell.angle_gamma   90.00
#
_symmetry.space_group_name_H-M   'P 1'
#
loop_
_entity.id
_entity.type
_entity.pdbx_description
1 polymer ?
#
loop_
_entity_poly.entity_id
_entity_poly.type
_entity_poly.pdbx_seq_one_letter_code
_entity_poly.pdbx_strand_id
1 'polypeptide(L)'
;MLGWKSRRAQQGTEGREPGPRTAADTGEADALRDEVAALKQELEFVNERYGLMIKASDIGLWDMSVVAGDPVNASNEFWWSDHLRKMLGFTDERDFPNVLDSWASRLHPDEKDSVLGAFAAHLNDRTGRIPYDIEYRLKRKTGEYRWYRASGTTRRDEAGVPLRVAGALLDIDTQKTLMTAALGFVDRLGDSATELSEVSNRMSDTTQTAVSVTETAVSAIEKLGESSLEIGKVVQFITTIADQTNLLALNATIEAARAGDSGRGFAVVANEVKELASETSRATDDIGHKVDVIKEDTTRAVSAIQEIKQIVTLIDSFQTTIASVADHQREAAQDGRALRAIGG
;
A
#
# COMPACT_ATOMS: atom_id res chain seq x y z
N MET A 1 -82.83 -110.33 10.02
CA MET A 1 -82.23 -110.59 8.69
C MET A 1 -81.09 -109.59 8.47
N LEU A 2 -80.32 -109.74 7.38
CA LEU A 2 -79.17 -108.89 6.99
C LEU A 2 -79.66 -107.49 6.49
N GLY A 3 -78.88 -106.41 6.33
CA GLY A 3 -77.45 -106.14 6.59
C GLY A 3 -76.78 -105.39 5.40
N TRP A 4 -75.99 -104.32 5.64
CA TRP A 4 -74.92 -103.68 4.79
C TRP A 4 -74.45 -102.31 5.41
N LYS A 5 -73.39 -101.67 4.89
CA LYS A 5 -72.60 -100.52 5.49
C LYS A 5 -71.94 -99.66 4.35
N SER A 6 -71.40 -98.42 4.46
CA SER A 6 -71.36 -97.23 5.38
C SER A 6 -70.76 -96.03 4.54
N ARG A 7 -70.66 -94.70 4.80
CA ARG A 7 -70.56 -93.74 5.95
C ARG A 7 -69.24 -93.79 6.77
N ARG A 8 -68.50 -92.70 7.09
CA ARG A 8 -68.37 -91.24 6.73
C ARG A 8 -66.91 -90.83 7.16
N ALA A 9 -66.29 -89.64 7.11
CA ALA A 9 -66.51 -88.21 6.75
C ALA A 9 -65.11 -87.57 6.46
N GLN A 10 -64.83 -86.37 5.91
CA GLN A 10 -65.54 -85.12 5.56
C GLN A 10 -65.13 -83.87 6.41
N GLN A 11 -63.91 -83.35 6.23
CA GLN A 11 -63.35 -82.07 6.73
C GLN A 11 -62.05 -81.70 5.93
N GLY A 12 -61.51 -80.47 5.90
CA GLY A 12 -62.04 -79.20 6.44
C GLY A 12 -61.04 -78.03 6.66
N THR A 13 -60.32 -77.55 5.63
CA THR A 13 -59.52 -76.29 5.68
C THR A 13 -59.57 -75.51 4.35
N GLU A 14 -60.06 -74.28 4.38
CA GLU A 14 -60.20 -73.40 3.20
C GLU A 14 -58.98 -72.48 3.00
N GLY A 15 -58.76 -72.04 1.76
CA GLY A 15 -57.80 -70.98 1.45
C GLY A 15 -58.33 -69.61 1.87
N ARG A 16 -57.52 -68.81 2.57
CA ARG A 16 -57.93 -67.49 3.09
C ARG A 16 -57.68 -66.39 2.06
N GLU A 17 -58.69 -66.08 1.25
CA GLU A 17 -58.67 -64.90 0.38
C GLU A 17 -58.55 -63.60 1.20
N PRO A 18 -57.87 -62.56 0.69
CA PRO A 18 -57.90 -61.24 1.30
C PRO A 18 -59.28 -60.60 1.09
N GLY A 19 -59.98 -60.29 2.19
CA GLY A 19 -61.29 -59.64 2.13
C GLY A 19 -61.24 -58.24 1.50
N PRO A 20 -62.38 -57.71 1.02
CA PRO A 20 -62.44 -56.41 0.37
C PRO A 20 -62.03 -55.29 1.34
N ARG A 21 -61.07 -54.45 0.91
CA ARG A 21 -60.76 -53.19 1.61
C ARG A 21 -62.00 -52.31 1.66
N THR A 22 -62.26 -51.69 2.81
CA THR A 22 -63.41 -50.81 3.00
C THR A 22 -63.08 -49.40 2.51
N ALA A 23 -64.11 -48.59 2.22
CA ALA A 23 -63.90 -47.21 1.73
C ALA A 23 -63.19 -46.29 2.74
N ALA A 24 -63.14 -46.65 4.02
CA ALA A 24 -62.36 -45.96 5.04
C ALA A 24 -60.85 -46.22 4.88
N ASP A 25 -60.47 -47.49 4.65
CA ASP A 25 -59.10 -47.97 4.44
C ASP A 25 -58.44 -47.31 3.21
N THR A 26 -59.24 -46.94 2.19
CA THR A 26 -58.77 -46.12 1.06
C THR A 26 -58.64 -44.64 1.40
N GLY A 27 -59.59 -44.05 2.14
CA GLY A 27 -59.57 -42.62 2.47
C GLY A 27 -58.38 -42.21 3.35
N GLU A 28 -58.04 -43.04 4.34
CA GLU A 28 -56.86 -42.84 5.20
C GLU A 28 -55.55 -43.00 4.39
N ALA A 29 -55.50 -43.99 3.50
CA ALA A 29 -54.34 -44.23 2.63
C ALA A 29 -54.16 -43.18 1.51
N ASP A 30 -55.21 -42.45 1.13
CA ASP A 30 -55.15 -41.31 0.20
C ASP A 30 -54.73 -40.03 0.96
N ALA A 31 -55.31 -39.75 2.13
CA ALA A 31 -54.92 -38.61 2.97
C ALA A 31 -53.43 -38.63 3.37
N LEU A 32 -52.89 -39.80 3.74
CA LEU A 32 -51.46 -39.98 4.00
C LEU A 32 -50.58 -39.76 2.75
N ARG A 33 -51.11 -39.94 1.54
CA ARG A 33 -50.39 -39.64 0.30
C ARG A 33 -50.35 -38.14 0.02
N ASP A 34 -51.44 -37.43 0.30
CA ASP A 34 -51.50 -35.97 0.17
C ASP A 34 -50.60 -35.28 1.21
N GLU A 35 -50.54 -35.78 2.45
CA GLU A 35 -49.60 -35.31 3.48
C GLU A 35 -48.14 -35.54 3.07
N VAL A 36 -47.80 -36.75 2.58
CA VAL A 36 -46.45 -37.05 2.07
C VAL A 36 -46.10 -36.23 0.83
N ALA A 37 -47.07 -35.84 0.00
CA ALA A 37 -46.85 -34.94 -1.14
C ALA A 37 -46.57 -33.50 -0.67
N ALA A 38 -47.34 -32.98 0.29
CA ALA A 38 -47.13 -31.66 0.86
C ALA A 38 -45.76 -31.55 1.56
N LEU A 39 -45.39 -32.54 2.38
CA LEU A 39 -44.09 -32.58 3.06
C LEU A 39 -42.91 -32.67 2.08
N LYS A 40 -43.07 -33.35 0.94
CA LYS A 40 -42.06 -33.35 -0.13
C LYS A 40 -41.93 -31.97 -0.79
N GLN A 41 -43.05 -31.30 -1.09
CA GLN A 41 -43.04 -29.98 -1.70
C GLN A 41 -42.42 -28.91 -0.77
N GLU A 42 -42.69 -29.00 0.54
CA GLU A 42 -42.03 -28.15 1.54
C GLU A 42 -40.52 -28.44 1.61
N LEU A 43 -40.12 -29.73 1.62
CA LEU A 43 -38.71 -30.13 1.61
C LEU A 43 -37.98 -29.64 0.36
N GLU A 44 -38.59 -29.73 -0.83
CA GLU A 44 -38.04 -29.19 -2.08
C GLU A 44 -37.83 -27.66 -1.99
N PHE A 45 -38.84 -26.91 -1.52
CA PHE A 45 -38.75 -25.46 -1.34
C PHE A 45 -37.68 -25.05 -0.32
N VAL A 46 -37.59 -25.77 0.81
CA VAL A 46 -36.56 -25.55 1.84
C VAL A 46 -35.16 -25.82 1.27
N ASN A 47 -34.99 -26.89 0.50
CA ASN A 47 -33.71 -27.25 -0.13
C ASN A 47 -33.30 -26.26 -1.23
N GLU A 48 -34.22 -25.78 -2.07
CA GLU A 48 -33.92 -24.75 -3.08
C GLU A 48 -33.45 -23.46 -2.41
N ARG A 49 -34.21 -22.97 -1.41
CA ARG A 49 -33.85 -21.78 -0.63
C ARG A 49 -32.49 -21.94 0.05
N TYR A 50 -32.20 -23.12 0.60
CA TYR A 50 -30.91 -23.44 1.23
C TYR A 50 -29.75 -23.41 0.23
N GLY A 51 -29.91 -24.05 -0.94
CA GLY A 51 -28.91 -24.03 -2.02
C GLY A 51 -28.65 -22.63 -2.57
N LEU A 52 -29.69 -21.79 -2.68
CA LEU A 52 -29.56 -20.39 -3.07
C LEU A 52 -28.79 -19.56 -2.03
N MET A 53 -29.06 -19.74 -0.73
CA MET A 53 -28.32 -19.07 0.34
C MET A 53 -26.83 -19.46 0.35
N ILE A 54 -26.52 -20.76 0.26
CA ILE A 54 -25.13 -21.26 0.16
C ILE A 54 -24.38 -20.60 -1.00
N LYS A 55 -25.01 -20.55 -2.18
CA LYS A 55 -24.44 -19.97 -3.39
C LYS A 55 -24.29 -18.44 -3.31
N ALA A 56 -25.16 -17.76 -2.57
CA ALA A 56 -25.10 -16.31 -2.38
C ALA A 56 -24.06 -15.88 -1.33
N SER A 57 -23.74 -16.74 -0.37
CA SER A 57 -22.77 -16.45 0.70
C SER A 57 -21.34 -16.92 0.44
N ASP A 58 -21.11 -17.72 -0.62
CA ASP A 58 -19.82 -18.36 -0.94
C ASP A 58 -19.25 -19.21 0.23
N ILE A 59 -20.14 -19.95 0.91
CA ILE A 59 -19.80 -20.76 2.10
C ILE A 59 -19.75 -22.24 1.73
N GLY A 60 -18.60 -22.88 1.94
CA GLY A 60 -18.50 -24.33 1.99
C GLY A 60 -19.17 -24.83 3.27
N LEU A 61 -20.02 -25.86 3.20
CA LEU A 61 -20.63 -26.45 4.40
C LEU A 61 -20.12 -27.87 4.61
N TRP A 62 -20.04 -28.27 5.87
CA TRP A 62 -19.60 -29.59 6.29
C TRP A 62 -20.42 -30.08 7.49
N ASP A 63 -20.55 -31.39 7.62
CA ASP A 63 -21.32 -32.05 8.67
C ASP A 63 -20.68 -33.41 8.99
N MET A 64 -20.78 -33.84 10.25
CA MET A 64 -20.38 -35.18 10.68
C MET A 64 -21.36 -35.72 11.74
N SER A 65 -21.85 -36.94 11.53
CA SER A 65 -22.55 -37.70 12.56
C SER A 65 -21.55 -38.43 13.46
N VAL A 66 -21.73 -38.36 14.79
CA VAL A 66 -20.82 -38.96 15.77
C VAL A 66 -21.41 -40.24 16.36
N VAL A 67 -20.80 -41.37 16.03
CA VAL A 67 -21.25 -42.72 16.41
C VAL A 67 -20.70 -43.10 17.79
N ALA A 68 -21.60 -43.51 18.69
CA ALA A 68 -21.30 -43.90 20.07
C ALA A 68 -20.59 -42.82 20.92
N GLY A 69 -20.62 -41.55 20.49
CA GLY A 69 -19.96 -40.45 21.19
C GLY A 69 -18.45 -40.37 21.00
N ASP A 70 -17.89 -41.14 20.06
CA ASP A 70 -16.46 -41.17 19.75
C ASP A 70 -16.14 -40.30 18.48
N PRO A 71 -15.45 -39.16 18.63
CA PRO A 71 -15.06 -38.30 17.52
C PRO A 71 -14.15 -38.95 16.46
N VAL A 72 -13.40 -40.00 16.81
CA VAL A 72 -12.44 -40.65 15.89
C VAL A 72 -12.93 -42.01 15.36
N ASN A 73 -14.20 -42.34 15.62
CA ASN A 73 -14.84 -43.56 15.15
C ASN A 73 -14.86 -43.61 13.61
N ALA A 74 -14.33 -44.69 13.03
CA ALA A 74 -14.26 -44.88 11.57
C ALA A 74 -15.63 -45.05 10.89
N SER A 75 -16.72 -45.21 11.67
CA SER A 75 -18.11 -45.19 11.17
C SER A 75 -18.79 -43.81 11.25
N ASN A 76 -18.07 -42.75 11.63
CA ASN A 76 -18.60 -41.38 11.57
C ASN A 76 -18.81 -40.96 10.11
N GLU A 77 -20.07 -40.80 9.71
CA GLU A 77 -20.44 -40.30 8.39
C GLU A 77 -20.11 -38.82 8.29
N PHE A 78 -19.26 -38.44 7.33
CA PHE A 78 -18.98 -37.06 6.96
C PHE A 78 -19.77 -36.67 5.73
N TRP A 79 -20.34 -35.48 5.71
CA TRP A 79 -20.88 -34.86 4.51
C TRP A 79 -20.17 -33.56 4.21
N TRP A 80 -19.75 -33.38 2.96
CA TRP A 80 -19.17 -32.15 2.46
C TRP A 80 -20.11 -31.56 1.40
N SER A 81 -20.33 -30.25 1.42
CA SER A 81 -21.19 -29.63 0.41
C SER A 81 -20.50 -29.54 -0.95
N ASP A 82 -21.30 -29.62 -2.01
CA ASP A 82 -20.89 -29.38 -3.39
C ASP A 82 -20.17 -28.04 -3.58
N HIS A 83 -20.54 -27.03 -2.79
CA HIS A 83 -19.89 -25.72 -2.81
C HIS A 83 -18.49 -25.78 -2.17
N LEU A 84 -18.34 -26.49 -1.04
CA LEU A 84 -17.03 -26.71 -0.40
C LEU A 84 -16.05 -27.42 -1.35
N ARG A 85 -16.54 -28.45 -2.08
CA ARG A 85 -15.75 -29.12 -3.13
C ARG A 85 -15.26 -28.13 -4.19
N LYS A 86 -16.18 -27.34 -4.77
CA LYS A 86 -15.91 -26.39 -5.86
C LYS A 86 -14.97 -25.25 -5.43
N MET A 87 -15.12 -24.73 -4.21
CA MET A 87 -14.21 -23.76 -3.58
C MET A 87 -12.76 -24.28 -3.53
N LEU A 88 -12.58 -25.53 -3.06
CA LEU A 88 -11.28 -26.22 -3.03
C LEU A 88 -10.82 -26.74 -4.42
N GLY A 89 -11.63 -26.55 -5.47
CA GLY A 89 -11.34 -26.93 -6.86
C GLY A 89 -11.72 -28.36 -7.26
N PHE A 90 -12.39 -29.11 -6.38
CA PHE A 90 -12.88 -30.48 -6.63
C PHE A 90 -14.28 -30.48 -7.25
N THR A 91 -14.64 -31.57 -7.92
CA THR A 91 -15.86 -31.66 -8.71
C THR A 91 -17.03 -32.23 -7.91
N ASP A 92 -16.83 -33.40 -7.28
CA ASP A 92 -17.88 -34.22 -6.68
C ASP A 92 -17.30 -35.25 -5.68
N GLU A 93 -18.12 -36.20 -5.21
CA GLU A 93 -17.71 -37.19 -4.21
C GLU A 93 -16.62 -38.16 -4.69
N ARG A 94 -16.38 -38.27 -6.00
CA ARG A 94 -15.35 -39.16 -6.56
C ARG A 94 -13.93 -38.60 -6.41
N ASP A 95 -13.78 -37.27 -6.39
CA ASP A 95 -12.49 -36.60 -6.19
C ASP A 95 -12.37 -35.86 -4.84
N PHE A 96 -13.47 -35.73 -4.10
CA PHE A 96 -13.50 -35.35 -2.69
C PHE A 96 -14.53 -36.20 -1.91
N PRO A 97 -14.18 -37.43 -1.49
CA PRO A 97 -15.11 -38.36 -0.82
C PRO A 97 -15.63 -37.88 0.55
N ASN A 98 -16.76 -38.46 0.97
CA ASN A 98 -17.43 -38.23 2.25
C ASN A 98 -16.73 -38.93 3.44
N VAL A 99 -15.46 -38.57 3.67
CA VAL A 99 -14.62 -39.04 4.78
C VAL A 99 -13.75 -37.91 5.34
N LEU A 100 -13.28 -38.04 6.59
CA LEU A 100 -12.40 -37.07 7.24
C LEU A 100 -11.10 -36.78 6.46
N ASP A 101 -10.47 -37.82 5.90
CA ASP A 101 -9.17 -37.68 5.24
C ASP A 101 -9.23 -36.81 3.98
N SER A 102 -10.39 -36.69 3.32
CA SER A 102 -10.58 -35.74 2.20
C SER A 102 -10.22 -34.31 2.60
N TRP A 103 -10.49 -33.92 3.84
CA TRP A 103 -10.05 -32.64 4.41
C TRP A 103 -8.69 -32.76 5.11
N ALA A 104 -8.49 -33.76 5.98
CA ALA A 104 -7.30 -33.86 6.82
C ALA A 104 -5.98 -34.14 6.05
N SER A 105 -6.04 -34.69 4.83
CA SER A 105 -4.90 -34.82 3.91
C SER A 105 -4.47 -33.50 3.25
N ARG A 106 -5.32 -32.47 3.30
CA ARG A 106 -5.12 -31.16 2.65
C ARG A 106 -4.74 -30.05 3.63
N LEU A 107 -4.74 -30.32 4.94
CA LEU A 107 -4.23 -29.40 5.97
C LEU A 107 -2.74 -29.11 5.75
N HIS A 108 -2.31 -27.86 5.95
CA HIS A 108 -0.90 -27.49 5.90
C HIS A 108 -0.10 -28.26 6.98
N PRO A 109 1.08 -28.85 6.66
CA PRO A 109 1.83 -29.67 7.61
C PRO A 109 2.04 -29.04 8.98
N ASP A 110 2.55 -27.80 9.02
CA ASP A 110 2.84 -27.05 10.25
C ASP A 110 1.60 -26.79 11.13
N GLU A 111 0.39 -26.84 10.56
CA GLU A 111 -0.86 -26.48 11.23
C GLU A 111 -1.73 -27.71 11.55
N LYS A 112 -1.48 -28.84 10.88
CA LYS A 112 -2.33 -30.03 10.89
C LYS A 112 -2.65 -30.54 12.31
N ASP A 113 -1.63 -30.68 13.16
CA ASP A 113 -1.81 -31.21 14.52
C ASP A 113 -2.56 -30.22 15.42
N SER A 114 -2.37 -28.91 15.21
CA SER A 114 -3.10 -27.85 15.92
C SER A 114 -4.59 -27.84 15.52
N VAL A 115 -4.87 -27.89 14.21
CA VAL A 115 -6.24 -27.90 13.66
C VAL A 115 -7.01 -29.16 14.09
N LEU A 116 -6.38 -30.33 14.02
CA LEU A 116 -6.97 -31.58 14.51
C LEU A 116 -7.17 -31.57 16.04
N GLY A 117 -6.20 -31.02 16.79
CA GLY A 117 -6.31 -30.84 18.24
C GLY A 117 -7.46 -29.93 18.65
N ALA A 118 -7.65 -28.80 17.96
CA ALA A 118 -8.77 -27.88 18.18
C ALA A 118 -10.13 -28.51 17.90
N PHE A 119 -10.25 -29.27 16.80
CA PHE A 119 -11.47 -30.01 16.46
C PHE A 119 -11.79 -31.09 17.51
N ALA A 120 -10.78 -31.86 17.94
CA ALA A 120 -10.94 -32.84 19.00
C ALA A 120 -11.30 -32.20 20.35
N ALA A 121 -10.71 -31.05 20.70
CA ALA A 121 -11.04 -30.32 21.92
C ALA A 121 -12.50 -29.82 21.93
N HIS A 122 -12.98 -29.26 20.81
CA HIS A 122 -14.37 -28.85 20.65
C HIS A 122 -15.34 -30.03 20.84
N LEU A 123 -15.11 -31.16 20.16
CA LEU A 123 -16.03 -32.30 20.23
C LEU A 123 -16.05 -32.95 21.62
N ASN A 124 -14.90 -33.08 22.29
CA ASN A 124 -14.80 -33.66 23.62
C ASN A 124 -15.32 -32.74 24.75
N ASP A 125 -15.45 -31.42 24.52
CA ASP A 125 -16.07 -30.52 25.50
C ASP A 125 -17.59 -30.76 25.64
N ARG A 126 -17.94 -31.58 26.63
CA ARG A 126 -19.34 -31.87 26.99
C ARG A 126 -20.13 -30.64 27.45
N THR A 127 -19.48 -29.53 27.79
CA THR A 127 -20.15 -28.30 28.22
C THR A 127 -20.58 -27.39 27.06
N GLY A 128 -20.07 -27.62 25.84
CA GLY A 128 -20.36 -26.82 24.67
C GLY A 128 -19.88 -25.36 24.75
N ARG A 129 -18.89 -25.08 25.61
CA ARG A 129 -18.31 -23.75 25.86
C ARG A 129 -17.09 -23.46 25.00
N ILE A 130 -16.38 -24.48 24.54
CA ILE A 130 -15.31 -24.35 23.54
C ILE A 130 -15.99 -24.20 22.16
N PRO A 131 -15.96 -23.03 21.50
CA PRO A 131 -16.43 -22.92 20.12
C PRO A 131 -15.44 -23.63 19.17
N TYR A 132 -15.92 -24.08 18.02
CA TYR A 132 -15.04 -24.35 16.89
C TYR A 132 -15.12 -23.14 15.96
N ASP A 133 -14.06 -22.33 15.96
CA ASP A 133 -13.90 -21.16 15.09
C ASP A 133 -12.39 -20.90 14.94
N ILE A 134 -11.80 -21.36 13.84
CA ILE A 134 -10.36 -21.36 13.61
C ILE A 134 -9.99 -21.00 12.18
N GLU A 135 -8.82 -20.40 12.00
CA GLU A 135 -8.25 -20.04 10.69
C GLU A 135 -7.00 -20.87 10.40
N TYR A 136 -6.90 -21.46 9.20
CA TYR A 136 -5.79 -22.32 8.79
C TYR A 136 -5.70 -22.43 7.26
N ARG A 137 -4.59 -23.00 6.76
CA ARG A 137 -4.33 -23.17 5.33
C ARG A 137 -4.77 -24.54 4.83
N LEU A 138 -5.59 -24.58 3.77
CA LEU A 138 -5.95 -25.81 3.05
C LEU A 138 -5.39 -25.83 1.64
N LYS A 139 -4.96 -27.02 1.23
CA LYS A 139 -4.48 -27.33 -0.12
C LYS A 139 -5.64 -27.56 -1.08
N ARG A 140 -5.73 -26.73 -2.10
CA ARG A 140 -6.68 -26.85 -3.21
C ARG A 140 -6.23 -27.95 -4.19
N LYS A 141 -7.11 -28.36 -5.11
CA LYS A 141 -6.81 -29.36 -6.15
C LYS A 141 -5.62 -28.97 -7.05
N THR A 142 -5.37 -27.67 -7.20
CA THR A 142 -4.19 -27.11 -7.89
C THR A 142 -2.85 -27.33 -7.17
N GLY A 143 -2.88 -27.71 -5.89
CA GLY A 143 -1.70 -27.83 -5.03
C GLY A 143 -1.34 -26.55 -4.27
N GLU A 144 -1.98 -25.43 -4.62
CA GLU A 144 -1.95 -24.14 -3.92
C GLU A 144 -2.54 -24.27 -2.50
N TYR A 145 -1.95 -23.57 -1.53
CA TYR A 145 -2.57 -23.36 -0.21
C TYR A 145 -3.26 -22.00 -0.17
N ARG A 146 -4.48 -21.95 0.35
CA ARG A 146 -5.21 -20.72 0.66
C ARG A 146 -5.67 -20.72 2.12
N TRP A 147 -5.85 -19.54 2.72
CA TRP A 147 -6.43 -19.41 4.06
C TRP A 147 -7.95 -19.61 4.07
N TYR A 148 -8.41 -20.43 5.00
CA TYR A 148 -9.83 -20.65 5.28
C TYR A 148 -10.13 -20.43 6.75
N ARG A 149 -11.32 -19.90 7.05
CA ARG A 149 -11.92 -19.92 8.39
C ARG A 149 -12.94 -21.05 8.44
N ALA A 150 -12.78 -22.00 9.36
CA ALA A 150 -13.80 -22.99 9.65
C ALA A 150 -14.46 -22.66 10.99
N SER A 151 -15.79 -22.64 10.98
CA SER A 151 -16.60 -22.53 12.19
C SER A 151 -17.58 -23.69 12.29
N GLY A 152 -17.97 -24.09 13.50
CA GLY A 152 -18.82 -25.26 13.71
C GLY A 152 -19.57 -25.24 15.03
N THR A 153 -20.72 -25.92 15.04
CA THR A 153 -21.58 -26.12 16.21
C THR A 153 -21.93 -27.60 16.36
N THR A 154 -21.98 -28.07 17.61
CA THR A 154 -22.20 -29.49 17.93
C THR A 154 -23.51 -29.68 18.67
N ARG A 155 -24.42 -30.46 18.07
CA ARG A 155 -25.61 -30.99 18.73
C ARG A 155 -25.20 -32.15 19.65
N ARG A 156 -25.56 -32.05 20.93
CA ARG A 156 -25.22 -33.00 21.99
C ARG A 156 -26.47 -33.67 22.55
N ASP A 157 -26.29 -34.76 23.30
CA ASP A 157 -27.33 -35.36 24.14
C ASP A 157 -27.41 -34.69 25.52
N GLU A 158 -28.30 -35.19 26.38
CA GLU A 158 -28.50 -34.71 27.77
C GLU A 158 -27.26 -34.91 28.67
N ALA A 159 -26.33 -35.79 28.29
CA ALA A 159 -25.06 -36.05 28.97
C ALA A 159 -23.88 -35.25 28.38
N GLY A 160 -24.14 -34.36 27.41
CA GLY A 160 -23.15 -33.55 26.70
C GLY A 160 -22.34 -34.32 25.65
N VAL A 161 -22.69 -35.57 25.37
CA VAL A 161 -22.01 -36.39 24.35
C VAL A 161 -22.33 -35.85 22.96
N PRO A 162 -21.32 -35.63 22.09
CA PRO A 162 -21.57 -35.17 20.72
C PRO A 162 -22.36 -36.22 19.92
N LEU A 163 -23.42 -35.77 19.23
CA LEU A 163 -24.25 -36.59 18.34
C LEU A 163 -24.05 -36.22 16.86
N ARG A 164 -23.91 -34.92 16.57
CA ARG A 164 -23.71 -34.39 15.23
C ARG A 164 -23.03 -33.03 15.32
N VAL A 165 -22.02 -32.78 14.50
CA VAL A 165 -21.39 -31.46 14.34
C VAL A 165 -21.63 -30.98 12.92
N ALA A 166 -21.98 -29.70 12.78
CA ALA A 166 -22.21 -29.06 11.49
C ALA A 166 -21.53 -27.70 11.46
N GLY A 167 -21.05 -27.27 10.30
CA GLY A 167 -20.27 -26.05 10.21
C GLY A 167 -20.05 -25.50 8.81
N ALA A 168 -19.33 -24.39 8.79
CA ALA A 168 -18.97 -23.60 7.63
C ALA A 168 -17.46 -23.61 7.40
N LEU A 169 -17.07 -23.36 6.15
CA LEU A 169 -15.73 -23.12 5.67
C LEU A 169 -15.80 -21.91 4.72
N LEU A 170 -15.11 -20.83 5.06
CA LEU A 170 -15.07 -19.59 4.28
C LEU A 170 -13.66 -19.38 3.74
N ASP A 171 -13.53 -19.07 2.46
CA ASP A 171 -12.25 -18.64 1.86
C ASP A 171 -11.97 -17.20 2.31
N ILE A 172 -10.93 -17.02 3.14
CA ILE A 172 -10.53 -15.72 3.70
C ILE A 172 -9.19 -15.25 3.14
N ASP A 173 -8.67 -15.93 2.13
CA ASP A 173 -7.31 -15.78 1.64
C ASP A 173 -7.06 -14.43 0.96
N THR A 174 -8.05 -13.94 0.21
CA THR A 174 -8.05 -12.57 -0.33
C THR A 174 -8.03 -11.53 0.79
N GLN A 175 -8.79 -11.75 1.88
CA GLN A 175 -8.82 -10.87 3.05
C GLN A 175 -7.47 -10.87 3.79
N LYS A 176 -6.90 -12.06 4.06
CA LYS A 176 -5.57 -12.21 4.70
C LYS A 176 -4.47 -11.58 3.86
N THR A 177 -4.50 -11.75 2.53
CA THR A 177 -3.53 -11.16 1.61
C THR A 177 -3.63 -9.63 1.58
N LEU A 178 -4.85 -9.08 1.44
CA LEU A 178 -5.07 -7.63 1.47
C LEU A 178 -4.66 -7.02 2.82
N MET A 179 -4.99 -7.65 3.95
CA MET A 179 -4.60 -7.16 5.26
C MET A 179 -3.08 -7.22 5.47
N THR A 180 -2.41 -8.28 5.02
CA THR A 180 -0.93 -8.37 5.06
C THR A 180 -0.28 -7.29 4.19
N ALA A 181 -0.81 -7.03 3.00
CA ALA A 181 -0.32 -5.98 2.11
C ALA A 181 -0.54 -4.57 2.70
N ALA A 182 -1.67 -4.33 3.37
CA ALA A 182 -1.98 -3.08 4.06
C ALA A 182 -1.04 -2.83 5.25
N LEU A 183 -0.78 -3.85 6.08
CA LEU A 183 0.19 -3.74 7.19
C LEU A 183 1.61 -3.44 6.66
N GLY A 184 2.04 -4.13 5.60
CA GLY A 184 3.32 -3.85 4.95
C GLY A 184 3.39 -2.46 4.27
N PHE A 185 2.25 -1.84 3.96
CA PHE A 185 2.19 -0.45 3.47
C PHE A 185 2.28 0.57 4.62
N VAL A 186 1.58 0.31 5.73
CA VAL A 186 1.66 1.10 6.98
C VAL A 186 3.11 1.18 7.49
N ASP A 187 3.84 0.07 7.49
CA ASP A 187 5.24 0.08 7.93
C ASP A 187 6.13 0.94 7.00
N ARG A 188 5.98 0.81 5.67
CA ARG A 188 6.69 1.65 4.68
C ARG A 188 6.37 3.15 4.78
N LEU A 189 5.15 3.53 5.19
CA LEU A 189 4.81 4.94 5.46
C LEU A 189 5.61 5.49 6.64
N GLY A 190 5.79 4.72 7.71
CA GLY A 190 6.60 5.12 8.86
C GLY A 190 8.08 5.27 8.54
N ASP A 191 8.61 4.40 7.68
CA ASP A 191 9.99 4.48 7.20
C ASP A 191 10.20 5.71 6.30
N SER A 192 9.30 5.92 5.33
CA SER A 192 9.36 7.07 4.41
C SER A 192 9.19 8.41 5.12
N ALA A 193 8.31 8.49 6.13
CA ALA A 193 8.17 9.65 7.01
C ALA A 193 9.49 10.02 7.74
N THR A 194 10.29 9.00 8.08
CA THR A 194 11.58 9.19 8.75
C THR A 194 12.62 9.71 7.76
N GLU A 195 12.73 9.09 6.58
CA GLU A 195 13.62 9.54 5.50
C GLU A 195 13.31 10.98 5.03
N LEU A 196 12.03 11.32 4.84
CA LEU A 196 11.61 12.68 4.49
C LEU A 196 12.01 13.73 5.55
N SER A 197 11.99 13.35 6.83
CA SER A 197 12.40 14.23 7.93
C SER A 197 13.92 14.48 7.91
N GLU A 198 14.73 13.44 7.70
CA GLU A 198 16.18 13.58 7.57
C GLU A 198 16.58 14.41 6.33
N VAL A 199 15.91 14.19 5.20
CA VAL A 199 16.11 14.96 3.97
C VAL A 199 15.72 16.43 4.18
N SER A 200 14.59 16.71 4.83
CA SER A 200 14.16 18.09 5.11
C SER A 200 15.15 18.84 6.00
N ASN A 201 15.63 18.21 7.08
CA ASN A 201 16.63 18.81 7.98
C ASN A 201 17.94 19.13 7.24
N ARG A 202 18.47 18.16 6.49
CA ARG A 202 19.69 18.35 5.67
C ARG A 202 19.51 19.43 4.59
N MET A 203 18.31 19.58 4.04
CA MET A 203 18.00 20.63 3.08
C MET A 203 17.97 22.00 3.77
N SER A 204 17.52 22.10 5.02
CA SER A 204 17.58 23.32 5.83
C SER A 204 19.02 23.77 6.11
N ASP A 205 19.88 22.87 6.59
CA ASP A 205 21.33 23.14 6.78
C ASP A 205 22.00 23.65 5.49
N THR A 206 21.66 23.02 4.36
CA THR A 206 22.17 23.40 3.03
C THR A 206 21.66 24.78 2.60
N THR A 207 20.40 25.09 2.91
CA THR A 207 19.75 26.38 2.59
C THR A 207 20.33 27.51 3.41
N GLN A 208 20.52 27.31 4.73
CA GLN A 208 21.18 28.26 5.61
C GLN A 208 22.64 28.52 5.20
N THR A 209 23.34 27.48 4.73
CA THR A 209 24.68 27.62 4.14
C THR A 209 24.65 28.46 2.86
N ALA A 210 23.67 28.22 1.97
CA ALA A 210 23.50 28.99 0.74
C ALA A 210 23.19 30.48 1.01
N VAL A 211 22.38 30.81 2.02
CA VAL A 211 22.16 32.20 2.47
C VAL A 211 23.48 32.87 2.84
N SER A 212 24.27 32.26 3.74
CA SER A 212 25.53 32.82 4.24
C SER A 212 26.57 33.04 3.12
N VAL A 213 26.70 32.09 2.20
CA VAL A 213 27.55 32.24 1.00
C VAL A 213 27.06 33.38 0.10
N THR A 214 25.74 33.51 -0.07
CA THR A 214 25.13 34.56 -0.89
C THR A 214 25.35 35.94 -0.29
N GLU A 215 25.15 36.12 1.03
CA GLU A 215 25.42 37.38 1.75
C GLU A 215 26.91 37.77 1.67
N THR A 216 27.80 36.78 1.79
CA THR A 216 29.25 36.98 1.60
C THR A 216 29.58 37.45 0.19
N ALA A 217 28.92 36.89 -0.83
CA ALA A 217 29.10 37.29 -2.23
C ALA A 217 28.59 38.72 -2.51
N VAL A 218 27.43 39.11 -1.97
CA VAL A 218 26.93 40.50 -2.04
C VAL A 218 27.98 41.46 -1.50
N SER A 219 28.47 41.24 -0.28
CA SER A 219 29.41 42.15 0.37
C SER A 219 30.79 42.20 -0.30
N ALA A 220 31.15 41.20 -1.11
CA ALA A 220 32.35 41.23 -1.94
C ALA A 220 32.13 42.06 -3.21
N ILE A 221 30.97 41.92 -3.85
CA ILE A 221 30.59 42.65 -5.09
C ILE A 221 30.35 44.13 -4.81
N GLU A 222 29.70 44.49 -3.70
CA GLU A 222 29.51 45.87 -3.27
C GLU A 222 30.85 46.62 -3.14
N LYS A 223 31.84 46.00 -2.48
CA LYS A 223 33.19 46.55 -2.33
C LYS A 223 33.92 46.67 -3.68
N LEU A 224 33.68 45.74 -4.60
CA LEU A 224 34.28 45.79 -5.94
C LEU A 224 33.64 46.90 -6.80
N GLY A 225 32.34 47.16 -6.64
CA GLY A 225 31.65 48.31 -7.21
C GLY A 225 32.14 49.65 -6.64
N GLU A 226 32.29 49.75 -5.32
CA GLU A 226 32.87 50.92 -4.65
C GLU A 226 34.30 51.21 -5.14
N SER A 227 35.18 50.20 -5.14
CA SER A 227 36.55 50.32 -5.66
C SER A 227 36.58 50.74 -7.13
N SER A 228 35.67 50.22 -7.96
CA SER A 228 35.54 50.62 -9.37
C SER A 228 35.07 52.06 -9.55
N LEU A 229 34.23 52.58 -8.64
CA LEU A 229 33.86 53.99 -8.59
C LEU A 229 35.03 54.88 -8.14
N GLU A 230 35.91 54.40 -7.25
CA GLU A 230 37.13 55.14 -6.87
C GLU A 230 38.15 55.19 -8.01
N ILE A 231 38.45 54.05 -8.65
CA ILE A 231 39.35 53.99 -9.81
C ILE A 231 38.83 54.89 -10.93
N GLY A 232 37.52 54.92 -11.19
CA GLY A 232 36.92 55.83 -12.17
C GLY A 232 37.17 57.32 -11.88
N LYS A 233 37.15 57.75 -10.60
CA LYS A 233 37.50 59.12 -10.20
C LYS A 233 38.98 59.42 -10.47
N VAL A 234 39.87 58.46 -10.18
CA VAL A 234 41.32 58.58 -10.40
C VAL A 234 41.64 58.67 -11.90
N VAL A 235 41.02 57.82 -12.73
CA VAL A 235 41.14 57.86 -14.20
C VAL A 235 40.76 59.25 -14.73
N GLN A 236 39.55 59.73 -14.40
CA GLN A 236 39.05 61.05 -14.82
C GLN A 236 39.98 62.21 -14.41
N PHE A 237 40.60 62.12 -13.23
CA PHE A 237 41.57 63.10 -12.76
C PHE A 237 42.88 63.05 -13.56
N ILE A 238 43.40 61.87 -13.89
CA ILE A 238 44.61 61.72 -14.71
C ILE A 238 44.35 62.20 -16.14
N THR A 239 43.20 61.90 -16.75
CA THR A 239 42.81 62.45 -18.07
C THR A 239 42.79 63.99 -18.04
N THR A 240 42.25 64.58 -16.97
CA THR A 240 42.25 66.04 -16.78
C THR A 240 43.67 66.62 -16.69
N ILE A 241 44.60 65.92 -16.03
CA ILE A 241 46.03 66.31 -15.97
C ILE A 241 46.70 66.17 -17.33
N ALA A 242 46.41 65.10 -18.08
CA ALA A 242 46.96 64.85 -19.40
C ALA A 242 46.53 65.94 -20.40
N ASP A 243 45.25 66.30 -20.41
CA ASP A 243 44.72 67.38 -21.26
C ASP A 243 45.32 68.74 -20.89
N GLN A 244 45.48 69.05 -19.61
CA GLN A 244 46.18 70.26 -19.15
C GLN A 244 47.67 70.25 -19.57
N THR A 245 48.34 69.11 -19.47
CA THR A 245 49.75 68.94 -19.89
C THR A 245 49.91 69.12 -21.40
N ASN A 246 48.99 68.59 -22.20
CA ASN A 246 48.92 68.77 -23.65
C ASN A 246 48.73 70.26 -24.04
N LEU A 247 47.87 70.99 -23.33
CA LEU A 247 47.69 72.44 -23.51
C LEU A 247 48.93 73.25 -23.10
N LEU A 248 49.58 72.91 -21.99
CA LEU A 248 50.85 73.54 -21.57
C LEU A 248 51.97 73.28 -22.58
N ALA A 249 52.08 72.05 -23.08
CA ALA A 249 53.03 71.67 -24.11
C ALA A 249 52.78 72.41 -25.43
N LEU A 250 51.52 72.51 -25.87
CA LEU A 250 51.14 73.30 -27.05
C LEU A 250 51.56 74.77 -26.94
N ASN A 251 51.34 75.40 -25.77
CA ASN A 251 51.78 76.77 -25.50
C ASN A 251 53.32 76.89 -25.53
N ALA A 252 54.04 75.90 -25.00
CA ALA A 252 55.50 75.84 -25.07
C ALA A 252 56.01 75.68 -26.52
N THR A 253 55.37 74.87 -27.35
CA THR A 253 55.71 74.76 -28.79
C THR A 253 55.52 76.10 -29.51
N ILE A 254 54.46 76.85 -29.20
CA ILE A 254 54.19 78.17 -29.79
C ILE A 254 55.28 79.18 -29.41
N GLU A 255 55.61 79.30 -28.12
CA GLU A 255 56.61 80.29 -27.68
C GLU A 255 58.05 79.88 -28.09
N ALA A 256 58.33 78.56 -28.17
CA ALA A 256 59.59 78.06 -28.73
C ALA A 256 59.73 78.38 -30.23
N ALA A 257 58.65 78.28 -31.03
CA ALA A 257 58.65 78.72 -32.43
C ALA A 257 58.84 80.25 -32.54
N ARG A 258 58.26 81.02 -31.62
CA ARG A 258 58.39 82.48 -31.54
C ARG A 258 59.81 82.95 -31.17
N ALA A 259 60.53 82.16 -30.37
CA ALA A 259 61.93 82.39 -30.02
C ALA A 259 62.93 82.05 -31.15
N GLY A 260 62.46 81.51 -32.29
CA GLY A 260 63.28 81.24 -33.47
C GLY A 260 64.42 80.27 -33.19
N ASP A 261 65.63 80.61 -33.64
CA ASP A 261 66.80 79.73 -33.52
C ASP A 261 67.22 79.45 -32.07
N SER A 262 66.97 80.37 -31.15
CA SER A 262 67.17 80.17 -29.70
C SER A 262 66.15 79.19 -29.09
N GLY A 263 64.98 79.02 -29.72
CA GLY A 263 63.89 78.18 -29.23
C GLY A 263 63.97 76.71 -29.63
N ARG A 264 64.85 76.33 -30.58
CA ARG A 264 64.88 74.98 -31.18
C ARG A 264 64.97 73.84 -30.15
N GLY A 265 65.74 74.00 -29.07
CA GLY A 265 65.84 73.00 -28.00
C GLY A 265 64.55 72.85 -27.18
N PHE A 266 63.88 73.96 -26.88
CA PHE A 266 62.57 73.95 -26.20
C PHE A 266 61.47 73.35 -27.08
N ALA A 267 61.52 73.56 -28.40
CA ALA A 267 60.53 72.99 -29.33
C ALA A 267 60.54 71.45 -29.35
N VAL A 268 61.71 70.82 -29.21
CA VAL A 268 61.81 69.35 -29.09
C VAL A 268 61.16 68.87 -27.79
N VAL A 269 61.53 69.46 -26.65
CA VAL A 269 60.97 69.08 -25.33
C VAL A 269 59.45 69.31 -25.27
N ALA A 270 58.96 70.41 -25.85
CA ALA A 270 57.54 70.70 -25.91
C ALA A 270 56.77 69.65 -26.73
N ASN A 271 57.32 69.18 -27.84
CA ASN A 271 56.69 68.11 -28.63
C ASN A 271 56.70 66.76 -27.89
N GLU A 272 57.81 66.40 -27.24
CA GLU A 272 57.92 65.17 -26.43
C GLU A 272 56.88 65.12 -25.30
N VAL A 273 56.74 66.22 -24.54
CA VAL A 273 55.75 66.33 -23.45
C VAL A 273 54.32 66.29 -24.01
N LYS A 274 54.09 66.83 -25.20
CA LYS A 274 52.77 66.78 -25.87
C LYS A 274 52.41 65.36 -26.31
N GLU A 275 53.36 64.62 -26.85
CA GLU A 275 53.17 63.24 -27.29
C GLU A 275 52.90 62.32 -26.09
N LEU A 276 53.73 62.41 -25.03
CA LEU A 276 53.53 61.71 -23.77
C LEU A 276 52.16 62.03 -23.12
N ALA A 277 51.72 63.28 -23.15
CA ALA A 277 50.39 63.66 -22.68
C ALA A 277 49.27 63.03 -23.52
N SER A 278 49.42 62.97 -24.85
CA SER A 278 48.43 62.34 -25.73
C SER A 278 48.38 60.81 -25.57
N GLU A 279 49.52 60.16 -25.30
CA GLU A 279 49.53 58.75 -24.89
C GLU A 279 48.87 58.55 -23.52
N THR A 280 49.08 59.47 -22.57
CA THR A 280 48.48 59.40 -21.24
C THR A 280 46.95 59.49 -21.31
N SER A 281 46.36 60.44 -22.05
CA SER A 281 44.89 60.50 -22.21
C SER A 281 44.35 59.19 -22.84
N ARG A 282 45.00 58.70 -23.91
CA ARG A 282 44.61 57.44 -24.59
C ARG A 282 44.69 56.21 -23.69
N ALA A 283 45.70 56.14 -22.82
CA ALA A 283 45.84 55.08 -21.83
C ALA A 283 44.77 55.19 -20.73
N THR A 284 44.42 56.41 -20.29
CA THR A 284 43.32 56.59 -19.33
C THR A 284 41.96 56.23 -19.91
N ASP A 285 41.69 56.52 -21.19
CA ASP A 285 40.43 56.14 -21.85
C ASP A 285 40.24 54.61 -21.87
N ASP A 286 41.29 53.86 -22.21
CA ASP A 286 41.25 52.39 -22.22
C ASP A 286 41.10 51.77 -20.82
N ILE A 287 41.65 52.42 -19.78
CA ILE A 287 41.39 52.03 -18.38
C ILE A 287 39.94 52.38 -17.99
N GLY A 288 39.42 53.54 -18.41
CA GLY A 288 38.05 53.97 -18.18
C GLY A 288 37.03 52.97 -18.74
N HIS A 289 37.22 52.55 -20.00
CA HIS A 289 36.39 51.51 -20.62
C HIS A 289 36.42 50.19 -19.85
N LYS A 290 37.59 49.76 -19.33
CA LYS A 290 37.68 48.54 -18.48
C LYS A 290 36.96 48.71 -17.15
N VAL A 291 37.05 49.88 -16.52
CA VAL A 291 36.35 50.21 -15.27
C VAL A 291 34.83 50.20 -15.46
N ASP A 292 34.33 50.69 -16.59
CA ASP A 292 32.89 50.68 -16.87
C ASP A 292 32.36 49.27 -17.16
N VAL A 293 33.13 48.40 -17.83
CA VAL A 293 32.79 46.96 -17.96
C VAL A 293 32.69 46.30 -16.59
N ILE A 294 33.60 46.60 -15.65
CA ILE A 294 33.55 46.05 -14.28
C ILE A 294 32.31 46.55 -13.51
N LYS A 295 31.84 47.78 -13.75
CA LYS A 295 30.56 48.28 -13.19
C LYS A 295 29.35 47.54 -13.78
N GLU A 296 29.36 47.21 -15.07
CA GLU A 296 28.31 46.39 -15.67
C GLU A 296 28.33 44.97 -15.08
N ASP A 297 29.50 44.33 -15.02
CA ASP A 297 29.69 42.98 -14.47
C ASP A 297 29.23 42.86 -13.01
N THR A 298 29.60 43.82 -12.16
CA THR A 298 29.13 43.86 -10.76
C THR A 298 27.63 44.05 -10.66
N THR A 299 27.03 44.93 -11.49
CA THR A 299 25.58 45.12 -11.54
C THR A 299 24.86 43.83 -11.96
N ARG A 300 25.36 43.12 -12.99
CA ARG A 300 24.82 41.83 -13.44
C ARG A 300 24.94 40.74 -12.38
N ALA A 301 26.06 40.71 -11.64
CA ALA A 301 26.28 39.76 -10.55
C ALA A 301 25.34 39.99 -9.36
N VAL A 302 25.02 41.24 -9.01
CA VAL A 302 24.00 41.55 -7.98
C VAL A 302 22.63 41.03 -8.39
N SER A 303 22.21 41.21 -9.65
CA SER A 303 20.92 40.70 -10.14
C SER A 303 20.83 39.18 -10.07
N ALA A 304 21.87 38.46 -10.53
CA ALA A 304 21.92 37.00 -10.46
C ALA A 304 21.85 36.48 -9.01
N ILE A 305 22.44 37.22 -8.05
CA ILE A 305 22.34 36.90 -6.62
C ILE A 305 20.93 37.16 -6.06
N GLN A 306 20.21 38.17 -6.55
CA GLN A 306 18.81 38.39 -6.17
C GLN A 306 17.90 37.25 -6.65
N GLU A 307 18.17 36.67 -7.82
CA GLU A 307 17.49 35.45 -8.32
C GLU A 307 17.80 34.23 -7.44
N ILE A 308 19.08 34.01 -7.08
CA ILE A 308 19.49 32.94 -6.14
C ILE A 308 18.75 33.08 -4.80
N LYS A 309 18.60 34.30 -4.27
CA LYS A 309 17.86 34.55 -3.03
C LYS A 309 16.39 34.15 -3.13
N GLN A 310 15.73 34.38 -4.27
CA GLN A 310 14.35 33.93 -4.50
C GLN A 310 14.24 32.40 -4.54
N ILE A 311 15.18 31.72 -5.20
CA ILE A 311 15.25 30.24 -5.24
C ILE A 311 15.43 29.67 -3.83
N VAL A 312 16.31 30.27 -3.02
CA VAL A 312 16.52 29.91 -1.61
C VAL A 312 15.25 30.06 -0.78
N THR A 313 14.50 31.17 -0.92
CA THR A 313 13.20 31.34 -0.24
C THR A 313 12.14 30.34 -0.71
N LEU A 314 12.15 29.93 -1.98
CA LEU A 314 11.24 28.90 -2.48
C LEU A 314 11.57 27.52 -1.87
N ILE A 315 12.85 27.17 -1.73
CA ILE A 315 13.31 25.92 -1.11
C ILE A 315 12.86 25.81 0.35
N ASP A 316 12.92 26.90 1.12
CA ASP A 316 12.43 26.99 2.51
C ASP A 316 10.92 26.69 2.61
N SER A 317 10.11 27.22 1.69
CA SER A 317 8.67 26.92 1.63
C SER A 317 8.37 25.44 1.34
N PHE A 318 9.22 24.78 0.54
CA PHE A 318 9.12 23.34 0.32
C PHE A 318 9.55 22.51 1.55
N GLN A 319 10.54 22.95 2.35
CA GLN A 319 10.89 22.28 3.61
C GLN A 319 9.72 22.26 4.59
N THR A 320 9.06 23.40 4.77
CA THR A 320 7.85 23.50 5.62
C THR A 320 6.76 22.53 5.16
N THR A 321 6.59 22.38 3.85
CA THR A 321 5.63 21.45 3.26
C THR A 321 6.03 19.98 3.46
N ILE A 322 7.30 19.64 3.25
CA ILE A 322 7.84 18.27 3.41
C ILE A 322 7.75 17.82 4.86
N ALA A 323 8.08 18.68 5.83
CA ALA A 323 7.97 18.38 7.25
C ALA A 323 6.51 18.04 7.65
N SER A 324 5.53 18.84 7.22
CA SER A 324 4.10 18.57 7.45
C SER A 324 3.63 17.24 6.83
N VAL A 325 4.11 16.90 5.62
CA VAL A 325 3.80 15.60 4.98
C VAL A 325 4.44 14.44 5.74
N ALA A 326 5.68 14.59 6.22
CA ALA A 326 6.36 13.58 7.01
C ALA A 326 5.66 13.33 8.35
N ASP A 327 5.20 14.38 9.04
CA ASP A 327 4.47 14.26 10.30
C ASP A 327 3.12 13.55 10.11
N HIS A 328 2.33 13.92 9.08
CA HIS A 328 1.07 13.22 8.77
C HIS A 328 1.28 11.76 8.33
N GLN A 329 2.36 11.43 7.60
CA GLN A 329 2.69 10.04 7.29
C GLN A 329 3.07 9.26 8.56
N ARG A 330 3.77 9.89 9.51
CA ARG A 330 4.12 9.27 10.79
C ARG A 330 2.89 9.01 11.66
N GLU A 331 1.95 9.94 11.71
CA GLU A 331 0.65 9.83 12.37
C GLU A 331 -0.17 8.66 11.78
N ALA A 332 -0.38 8.64 10.46
CA ALA A 332 -1.08 7.56 9.77
C ALA A 332 -0.42 6.18 9.94
N ALA A 333 0.92 6.13 10.01
CA ALA A 333 1.66 4.91 10.29
C ALA A 333 1.50 4.42 11.75
N GLN A 334 1.39 5.34 12.71
CA GLN A 334 1.10 5.02 14.11
C GLN A 334 -0.34 4.48 14.27
N ASP A 335 -1.33 5.12 13.66
CA ASP A 335 -2.73 4.65 13.67
C ASP A 335 -2.87 3.26 13.04
N GLY A 336 -2.22 3.02 11.89
CA GLY A 336 -2.20 1.70 11.24
C GLY A 336 -1.57 0.61 12.11
N ARG A 337 -0.53 0.96 12.89
CA ARG A 337 0.10 0.05 13.87
C ARG A 337 -0.77 -0.16 15.11
N ALA A 338 -1.52 0.84 15.55
CA ALA A 338 -2.47 0.72 16.65
C ALA A 338 -3.64 -0.21 16.29
N LEU A 339 -4.20 -0.06 15.08
CA LEU A 339 -5.24 -0.95 14.55
C LEU A 339 -4.77 -2.41 14.48
N ARG A 340 -3.52 -2.65 14.05
CA ARG A 340 -2.88 -3.99 14.06
C ARG A 340 -2.86 -4.63 15.45
N ALA A 341 -2.65 -3.84 16.51
CA ALA A 341 -2.57 -4.31 17.89
C ALA A 341 -3.95 -4.58 18.55
N ILE A 342 -5.04 -4.16 17.91
CA ILE A 342 -6.43 -4.38 18.38
C ILE A 342 -7.08 -5.58 17.67
N GLY A 343 -6.59 -5.95 16.48
CA GLY A 343 -7.15 -7.01 15.62
C GLY A 343 -6.35 -8.30 15.55
N GLY A 344 -5.49 -8.59 16.53
CA GLY A 344 -4.64 -9.80 16.60
C GLY A 344 -4.64 -10.44 17.98
#